data_AF-A0AAP2RDX2-F1
#
_entry.id   AF-A0AAP2RDX2-F1
#
_cell.length_a   1.000
_cell.length_b   1.000
_cell.length_c   1.000
_cell.angle_alpha   90.00
_cell.angle_beta   90.00
_cell.angle_gamma   90.00
#
_symmetry.space_group_name_H-M   'P 1'
#
loop_
_entity.id
_entity.type
_entity.pdbx_description
1 polymer ?
#
loop_
_entity_poly.entity_id
_entity_poly.type
_entity_poly.pdbx_seq_one_letter_code
_entity_poly.pdbx_strand_id
1 'polypeptide(L)'
;MAIVDSNDPDIIYYETTADNQGNYVINGVNETGGKRSYMVYAYHESYIEGYSQSFLIEPNMVFWVRVVLTPNTPPPTPTGTVTGQVTTHNNIGIPYASVAIVSAYDTNHKFYETTADGNGFFEFPCVNATGSQLSYKLYAQHGSYGEGYSYAIAVHEGYTTNTNVVILTLPANIALSADNQNIQADGTSTATITAYVTDSMGNPVIDGYTITFSQTNTSAGAGLLAPVSSSSPDGSTVTATTRNGYASVKFGWATVEATNTIRAEINSLSARVDIHITL
;
A
#
# COMPACT_ATOMS: atom_id res chain seq x y z
N MET A 1 -24.71 10.72 42.11
CA MET A 1 -24.99 12.17 42.19
C MET A 1 -25.03 12.56 43.65
N ALA A 2 -24.62 13.77 44.00
CA ALA A 2 -24.60 14.22 45.38
C ALA A 2 -24.89 15.71 45.50
N ILE A 3 -25.43 16.13 46.64
CA ILE A 3 -25.35 17.52 47.11
C ILE A 3 -24.12 17.63 47.99
N VAL A 4 -23.24 18.56 47.66
CA VAL A 4 -21.94 18.81 48.32
C VAL A 4 -21.85 20.26 48.80
N ASP A 5 -20.92 20.54 49.71
CA ASP A 5 -20.61 21.93 50.10
C ASP A 5 -20.04 22.69 48.90
N SER A 6 -20.54 23.90 48.69
CA SER A 6 -20.12 24.74 47.57
C SER A 6 -18.67 25.25 47.67
N ASN A 7 -18.09 25.27 48.88
CA ASN A 7 -16.71 25.70 49.15
C ASN A 7 -15.75 24.52 49.33
N ASP A 8 -16.26 23.35 49.71
CA ASP A 8 -15.49 22.13 49.88
C ASP A 8 -16.27 20.91 49.35
N PRO A 9 -16.12 20.57 48.05
CA PRO A 9 -16.87 19.49 47.40
C PRO A 9 -16.65 18.10 48.00
N ASP A 10 -15.61 17.90 48.82
CA ASP A 10 -15.37 16.64 49.54
C ASP A 10 -16.37 16.44 50.70
N ILE A 11 -17.04 17.50 51.13
CA ILE A 11 -18.12 17.44 52.11
C ILE A 11 -19.43 17.09 51.41
N ILE A 12 -19.79 15.81 51.46
CA ILE A 12 -21.04 15.28 50.90
C ILE A 12 -22.15 15.34 51.95
N TYR A 13 -23.26 16.02 51.62
CA TYR A 13 -24.42 16.10 52.50
C TYR A 13 -25.48 15.04 52.18
N TYR A 14 -25.72 14.80 50.89
CA TYR A 14 -26.75 13.88 50.43
C TYR A 14 -26.28 13.20 49.15
N GLU A 15 -26.61 11.92 49.01
CA GLU A 15 -26.29 11.14 47.81
C GLU A 15 -27.56 10.55 47.20
N THR A 16 -27.54 10.41 45.88
CA THR A 16 -28.59 9.75 45.12
C THR A 16 -28.05 9.23 43.78
N THR A 17 -28.88 8.49 43.07
CA THR A 17 -28.63 8.08 41.68
C THR A 17 -29.64 8.74 40.77
N ALA A 18 -29.23 9.02 39.53
CA ALA A 18 -30.16 9.44 38.50
C ALA A 18 -30.82 8.20 37.88
N ASP A 19 -32.05 8.36 37.39
CA ASP A 19 -32.72 7.35 36.58
C ASP A 19 -32.10 7.24 35.18
N ASN A 20 -32.63 6.35 34.35
CA ASN A 20 -32.18 6.14 32.97
C ASN A 20 -32.52 7.30 32.01
N GLN A 21 -33.30 8.29 32.46
CA GLN A 21 -33.52 9.56 31.75
C GLN A 21 -32.65 10.70 32.32
N GLY A 22 -31.81 10.43 33.32
CA GLY A 22 -30.95 11.42 33.95
C GLY A 22 -31.65 12.32 34.98
N ASN A 23 -32.89 11.99 35.38
CA ASN A 23 -33.57 12.71 36.45
C ASN A 23 -33.17 12.14 37.81
N TYR A 24 -33.13 13.00 38.81
CA TYR A 24 -32.80 12.62 40.19
C TYR A 24 -33.64 13.44 41.15
N VAL A 25 -33.92 12.88 42.32
CA VAL A 25 -34.63 13.56 43.41
C VAL A 25 -33.89 13.32 44.71
N ILE A 26 -33.73 14.39 45.50
CA ILE A 26 -33.23 14.34 46.87
C ILE A 26 -34.26 15.05 47.73
N ASN A 27 -34.87 14.32 48.66
CA ASN A 27 -35.91 14.84 49.55
C ASN A 27 -35.32 15.13 50.94
N GLY A 28 -35.92 16.09 51.65
CA GLY A 28 -35.53 16.42 53.03
C GLY A 28 -34.18 17.14 53.15
N VAL A 29 -33.81 17.91 52.13
CA VAL A 29 -32.59 18.73 52.15
C VAL A 29 -32.76 19.88 53.15
N ASN A 30 -31.84 19.96 54.13
CA ASN A 30 -31.85 21.01 55.14
C ASN A 30 -31.74 22.42 54.54
N GLU A 31 -32.40 23.39 55.17
CA GLU A 31 -32.29 24.80 54.77
C GLU A 31 -30.86 25.32 54.97
N THR A 32 -30.42 26.24 54.12
CA THR A 32 -29.06 26.78 54.14
C THR A 32 -28.95 28.13 54.85
N GLY A 33 -29.99 28.54 55.60
CA GLY A 33 -30.01 29.79 56.35
C GLY A 33 -29.77 31.04 55.49
N GLY A 34 -30.29 31.05 54.26
CA GLY A 34 -30.16 32.16 53.30
C GLY A 34 -28.82 32.24 52.56
N LYS A 35 -27.92 31.26 52.72
CA LYS A 35 -26.62 31.22 52.02
C LYS A 35 -26.63 30.19 50.89
N ARG A 36 -25.90 30.45 49.80
CA ARG A 36 -25.69 29.48 48.73
C ARG A 36 -24.58 28.50 49.11
N SER A 37 -24.90 27.56 49.98
CA SER A 37 -23.94 26.61 50.56
C SER A 37 -23.91 25.26 49.85
N TYR A 38 -24.83 24.99 48.93
CA TYR A 38 -24.94 23.69 48.26
C TYR A 38 -24.64 23.78 46.77
N MET A 39 -24.09 22.70 46.24
CA MET A 39 -23.89 22.45 44.82
C MET A 39 -24.23 20.99 44.52
N VAL A 40 -24.66 20.67 43.30
CA VAL A 40 -24.85 19.27 42.89
C VAL A 40 -23.61 18.80 42.15
N TYR A 41 -23.03 17.70 42.63
CA TYR A 41 -21.99 16.91 41.99
C TYR A 41 -22.61 15.73 41.22
N ALA A 42 -22.15 15.50 40.00
CA ALA A 42 -22.48 14.32 39.24
C ALA A 42 -21.21 13.65 38.71
N TYR A 43 -21.21 12.33 38.81
CA TYR A 43 -20.14 11.46 38.35
C TYR A 43 -20.73 10.34 37.50
N HIS A 44 -20.03 10.00 36.42
CA HIS A 44 -20.27 8.82 35.62
C HIS A 44 -18.92 8.37 35.05
N GLU A 45 -18.64 7.06 35.04
CA GLU A 45 -17.35 6.51 34.62
C GLU A 45 -16.90 6.90 33.20
N SER A 46 -17.87 7.08 32.28
CA SER A 46 -17.63 7.48 30.88
C SER A 46 -17.57 8.99 30.63
N TYR A 47 -17.70 9.81 31.67
CA TYR A 47 -17.75 11.27 31.55
C TYR A 47 -16.78 11.94 32.52
N ILE A 48 -16.34 13.14 32.17
CA ILE A 48 -15.70 14.05 33.12
C ILE A 48 -16.76 14.45 34.15
N GLU A 49 -16.41 14.41 35.43
CA GLU A 49 -17.30 14.82 36.51
C GLU A 49 -17.76 16.27 36.34
N GLY A 50 -18.98 16.56 36.81
CA GLY A 50 -19.62 17.85 36.62
C GLY A 50 -20.21 18.38 37.90
N TYR A 51 -20.28 19.70 37.99
CA TYR A 51 -20.83 20.44 39.11
C TYR A 51 -21.86 21.46 38.61
N SER A 52 -22.93 21.66 39.37
CA SER A 52 -23.87 22.76 39.12
C SER A 52 -23.29 24.11 39.56
N GLN A 53 -24.02 25.21 39.36
CA GLN A 53 -23.77 26.41 40.17
C GLN A 53 -24.21 26.17 41.62
N SER A 54 -23.68 26.97 42.56
CA SER A 54 -24.14 26.93 43.95
C SER A 54 -25.55 27.52 44.12
N PHE A 55 -26.32 26.95 45.04
CA PHE A 55 -27.70 27.33 45.34
C PHE A 55 -27.99 27.28 46.84
N LEU A 56 -29.10 27.90 47.24
CA LEU A 56 -29.62 27.92 48.60
C LEU A 56 -30.92 27.12 48.65
N ILE A 57 -31.28 26.63 49.83
CA ILE A 57 -32.55 25.93 50.08
C ILE A 57 -33.26 26.61 51.24
N GLU A 58 -34.54 26.91 51.06
CA GLU A 58 -35.45 27.49 52.06
C GLU A 58 -36.53 26.46 52.48
N PRO A 59 -37.21 26.68 53.62
CA PRO A 59 -38.31 25.82 54.04
C PRO A 59 -39.37 25.64 52.95
N ASN A 60 -39.74 24.39 52.67
CA ASN A 60 -40.74 24.00 51.66
C ASN A 60 -40.40 24.37 50.21
N MET A 61 -39.13 24.64 49.91
CA MET A 61 -38.67 24.95 48.55
C MET A 61 -38.45 23.70 47.71
N VAL A 62 -38.89 23.75 46.45
CA VAL A 62 -38.46 22.81 45.40
C VAL A 62 -37.53 23.56 44.45
N PHE A 63 -36.34 23.01 44.22
CA PHE A 63 -35.34 23.63 43.37
C PHE A 63 -34.85 22.66 42.29
N TRP A 64 -34.91 23.11 41.03
CA TRP A 64 -34.46 22.32 39.90
C TRP A 64 -33.01 22.68 39.57
N VAL A 65 -32.15 21.67 39.59
CA VAL A 65 -30.73 21.83 39.27
C VAL A 65 -30.41 20.99 38.04
N ARG A 66 -29.64 21.58 37.13
CA ARG A 66 -29.07 20.87 35.98
C ARG A 66 -27.57 20.75 36.18
N VAL A 67 -27.06 19.54 36.03
CA VAL A 67 -25.62 19.26 35.91
C VAL A 67 -25.37 18.74 34.50
N VAL A 68 -24.31 19.22 33.86
CA VAL A 68 -23.90 18.77 32.52
C VAL A 68 -22.59 18.00 32.67
N LEU A 69 -22.58 16.77 32.17
CA LEU A 69 -21.39 15.94 32.07
C LEU A 69 -20.86 15.97 30.64
N THR A 70 -19.54 16.02 30.47
CA THR A 70 -18.87 15.96 29.16
C THR A 70 -18.23 14.59 28.93
N PRO A 71 -18.40 13.94 27.76
CA PRO A 71 -17.77 12.65 27.50
C PRO A 71 -16.26 12.70 27.66
N ASN A 72 -15.66 11.63 28.16
CA ASN A 72 -14.21 11.52 28.35
C ASN A 72 -13.43 11.21 27.05
N THR A 73 -14.09 11.17 25.89
CA THR A 73 -13.49 10.81 24.60
C THR A 73 -12.87 12.03 23.89
N PRO A 74 -11.65 11.92 23.32
CA PRO A 74 -11.12 12.93 22.41
C PRO A 74 -12.10 13.21 21.26
N PRO A 75 -12.11 14.42 20.67
CA PRO A 75 -12.85 14.68 19.45
C PRO A 75 -12.50 13.63 18.40
N PRO A 76 -13.47 13.13 17.62
CA PRO A 76 -13.16 12.20 16.53
C PRO A 76 -12.13 12.84 15.61
N THR A 77 -11.10 12.08 15.24
CA THR A 77 -10.09 12.57 14.30
C THR A 77 -10.79 12.93 12.99
N PRO A 78 -10.53 14.12 12.40
CA PRO A 78 -11.04 14.46 11.09
C PRO A 78 -10.62 13.39 10.07
N THR A 79 -11.54 12.95 9.23
CA THR A 79 -11.26 11.88 8.26
C THR A 79 -11.66 12.28 6.83
N GLY A 80 -10.95 11.70 5.87
CA GLY A 80 -11.28 11.69 4.45
C GLY A 80 -11.49 10.25 3.94
N THR A 81 -11.69 10.11 2.64
CA THR A 81 -11.79 8.81 1.96
C THR A 81 -10.62 8.65 0.99
N VAL A 82 -10.06 7.46 0.88
CA VAL A 82 -9.05 7.14 -0.15
C VAL A 82 -9.58 6.04 -1.05
N THR A 83 -9.58 6.29 -2.36
CA THR A 83 -10.03 5.32 -3.38
C THR A 83 -8.96 5.16 -4.45
N GLY A 84 -9.07 4.08 -5.22
CA GLY A 84 -8.23 3.90 -6.40
C GLY A 84 -8.40 2.53 -7.01
N GLN A 85 -7.50 2.23 -7.94
CA GLN A 85 -7.39 0.93 -8.57
C GLN A 85 -5.95 0.42 -8.47
N VAL A 86 -5.80 -0.86 -8.12
CA VAL A 86 -4.54 -1.59 -8.30
C VAL A 86 -4.48 -2.07 -9.73
N THR A 87 -3.41 -1.70 -10.43
CA THR A 87 -3.25 -1.98 -11.86
C THR A 87 -1.87 -2.51 -12.18
N THR A 88 -1.75 -3.19 -13.31
CA THR A 88 -0.47 -3.42 -13.95
C THR A 88 0.02 -2.14 -14.63
N HIS A 89 1.27 -2.12 -15.10
CA HIS A 89 1.81 -1.04 -15.93
C HIS A 89 0.97 -0.69 -17.18
N ASN A 90 0.17 -1.65 -17.68
CA ASN A 90 -0.69 -1.48 -18.85
C ASN A 90 -2.12 -1.07 -18.47
N ASN A 91 -2.34 -0.59 -17.24
CA ASN A 91 -3.65 -0.18 -16.70
C ASN A 91 -4.69 -1.31 -16.68
N ILE A 92 -4.25 -2.56 -16.55
CA ILE A 92 -5.14 -3.71 -16.35
C ILE A 92 -5.36 -3.85 -14.84
N GLY A 93 -6.62 -3.89 -14.40
CA GLY A 93 -6.98 -4.07 -12.99
C GLY A 93 -6.47 -5.41 -12.42
N ILE A 94 -5.87 -5.37 -11.24
CA ILE A 94 -5.38 -6.57 -10.54
C ILE A 94 -6.42 -6.97 -9.50
N PRO A 95 -7.16 -8.08 -9.73
CA PRO A 95 -8.24 -8.48 -8.85
C PRO A 95 -7.72 -8.92 -7.48
N TYR A 96 -8.47 -8.61 -6.43
CA TYR A 96 -8.23 -9.14 -5.07
C TYR A 96 -6.83 -8.88 -4.51
N ALA A 97 -6.14 -7.84 -4.99
CA ALA A 97 -4.88 -7.40 -4.41
C ALA A 97 -5.09 -6.91 -2.97
N SER A 98 -4.18 -7.26 -2.07
CA SER A 98 -4.14 -6.68 -0.73
C SER A 98 -3.63 -5.25 -0.85
N VAL A 99 -4.33 -4.29 -0.26
CA VAL A 99 -3.97 -2.87 -0.31
C VAL A 99 -3.84 -2.34 1.11
N ALA A 100 -2.82 -1.52 1.35
CA ALA A 100 -2.61 -0.86 2.63
C ALA A 100 -2.30 0.63 2.44
N ILE A 101 -2.72 1.44 3.40
CA ILE A 101 -2.17 2.79 3.59
C ILE A 101 -1.01 2.66 4.56
N VAL A 102 0.19 3.07 4.11
CA VAL A 102 1.43 3.04 4.89
C VAL A 102 1.97 4.45 5.11
N SER A 103 2.87 4.60 6.07
CA SER A 103 3.61 5.86 6.24
C SER A 103 4.49 6.12 5.02
N ALA A 104 4.45 7.36 4.52
CA ALA A 104 5.34 7.81 3.46
C ALA A 104 6.82 7.84 3.92
N TYR A 105 7.06 7.86 5.23
CA TYR A 105 8.38 7.94 5.87
C TYR A 105 8.91 6.58 6.34
N ASP A 106 8.03 5.63 6.62
CA ASP A 106 8.37 4.25 7.00
C ASP A 106 7.31 3.30 6.44
N THR A 107 7.60 2.67 5.31
CA THR A 107 6.63 1.80 4.61
C THR A 107 6.31 0.51 5.37
N ASN A 108 7.03 0.19 6.45
CA ASN A 108 6.68 -0.94 7.32
C ASN A 108 5.52 -0.60 8.27
N HIS A 109 5.25 0.69 8.48
CA HIS A 109 4.15 1.14 9.32
C HIS A 109 2.86 1.21 8.51
N LYS A 110 1.97 0.24 8.73
CA LYS A 110 0.63 0.17 8.13
C LYS A 110 -0.40 0.82 9.06
N PHE A 111 -1.25 1.66 8.50
CA PHE A 111 -2.36 2.31 9.23
C PHE A 111 -3.71 1.67 8.94
N TYR A 112 -3.94 1.34 7.67
CA TYR A 112 -5.21 0.82 7.18
C TYR A 112 -4.93 -0.29 6.17
N GLU A 113 -5.78 -1.32 6.14
CA GLU A 113 -5.68 -2.43 5.18
C GLU A 113 -7.07 -2.75 4.61
N THR A 114 -7.10 -3.13 3.34
CA THR A 114 -8.29 -3.59 2.63
C THR A 114 -7.89 -4.55 1.52
N THR A 115 -8.86 -5.05 0.77
CA THR A 115 -8.63 -5.88 -0.43
C THR A 115 -9.39 -5.27 -1.59
N ALA A 116 -8.75 -5.22 -2.75
CA ALA A 116 -9.39 -4.75 -3.97
C ALA A 116 -10.49 -5.71 -4.43
N ASP A 117 -11.45 -5.20 -5.20
CA ASP A 117 -12.50 -6.01 -5.80
C ASP A 117 -12.00 -6.86 -6.99
N GLY A 118 -12.92 -7.54 -7.69
CA GLY A 118 -12.59 -8.35 -8.87
C GLY A 118 -12.11 -7.56 -10.08
N ASN A 119 -12.17 -6.22 -10.05
CA ASN A 119 -11.65 -5.32 -11.07
C ASN A 119 -10.44 -4.52 -10.57
N GLY A 120 -9.97 -4.78 -9.35
CA GLY A 120 -8.84 -4.10 -8.73
C GLY A 120 -9.17 -2.77 -8.06
N PHE A 121 -10.44 -2.37 -7.93
CA PHE A 121 -10.82 -1.16 -7.20
C PHE A 121 -10.81 -1.38 -5.69
N PHE A 122 -10.39 -0.37 -4.93
CA PHE A 122 -10.39 -0.40 -3.46
C PHE A 122 -10.88 0.92 -2.87
N GLU A 123 -11.30 0.86 -1.62
CA GLU A 123 -11.73 2.01 -0.82
C GLU A 123 -11.26 1.87 0.63
N PHE A 124 -10.82 2.99 1.20
CA PHE A 124 -10.60 3.19 2.62
C PHE A 124 -11.54 4.31 3.09
N PRO A 125 -12.67 3.97 3.71
CA PRO A 125 -13.49 4.98 4.37
C PRO A 125 -12.78 5.44 5.66
N CYS A 126 -12.97 6.71 6.02
CA CYS A 126 -12.55 7.26 7.31
C CYS A 126 -11.03 7.23 7.59
N VAL A 127 -10.21 7.60 6.60
CA VAL A 127 -8.76 7.74 6.76
C VAL A 127 -8.45 9.06 7.46
N ASN A 128 -7.62 9.03 8.51
CA ASN A 128 -7.24 10.23 9.26
C ASN A 128 -6.67 11.31 8.33
N ALA A 129 -7.19 12.53 8.43
CA ALA A 129 -6.73 13.63 7.60
C ALA A 129 -5.31 14.07 8.01
N THR A 130 -4.49 14.40 7.00
CA THR A 130 -3.11 14.86 7.16
C THR A 130 -2.95 16.34 6.79
N GLY A 131 -4.05 17.04 6.53
CA GLY A 131 -4.03 18.38 5.96
C GLY A 131 -3.29 18.36 4.62
N SER A 132 -2.33 19.25 4.42
CA SER A 132 -1.53 19.30 3.20
C SER A 132 -0.25 18.43 3.24
N GLN A 133 -0.02 17.68 4.32
CA GLN A 133 1.19 16.88 4.46
C GLN A 133 1.05 15.53 3.74
N LEU A 134 2.03 15.22 2.88
CA LEU A 134 2.11 13.96 2.15
C LEU A 134 2.60 12.81 3.05
N SER A 135 1.82 12.47 4.06
CA SER A 135 2.21 11.51 5.12
C SER A 135 1.92 10.05 4.78
N TYR A 136 1.13 9.80 3.72
CA TYR A 136 0.71 8.45 3.35
C TYR A 136 1.23 8.03 1.99
N LYS A 137 1.39 6.73 1.80
CA LYS A 137 1.49 6.05 0.51
C LYS A 137 0.49 4.90 0.50
N LEU A 138 0.05 4.52 -0.68
CA LEU A 138 -0.59 3.24 -0.88
C LEU A 138 0.45 2.18 -1.21
N TYR A 139 0.27 1.01 -0.60
CA TYR A 139 0.99 -0.22 -0.89
C TYR A 139 -0.01 -1.23 -1.42
N ALA A 140 0.34 -1.97 -2.48
CA ALA A 140 -0.45 -3.10 -2.93
C ALA A 140 0.44 -4.32 -3.18
N GLN A 141 -0.09 -5.50 -2.88
CA GLN A 141 0.58 -6.78 -3.15
C GLN A 141 -0.41 -7.83 -3.65
N HIS A 142 0.07 -8.71 -4.52
CA HIS A 142 -0.66 -9.90 -4.95
C HIS A 142 0.35 -11.02 -5.28
N GLY A 143 0.11 -12.24 -4.78
CA GLY A 143 1.06 -13.36 -4.90
C GLY A 143 1.51 -13.69 -6.33
N SER A 144 0.62 -13.53 -7.31
CA SER A 144 0.93 -13.78 -8.73
C SER A 144 1.54 -12.59 -9.50
N TYR A 145 1.48 -11.37 -8.96
CA TYR A 145 1.85 -10.14 -9.69
C TYR A 145 3.03 -9.41 -9.08
N GLY A 146 3.26 -9.56 -7.77
CA GLY A 146 4.29 -8.84 -7.03
C GLY A 146 3.67 -7.74 -6.17
N GLU A 147 4.41 -6.66 -5.99
CA GLU A 147 4.03 -5.54 -5.14
C GLU A 147 4.31 -4.18 -5.79
N GLY A 148 3.70 -3.12 -5.26
CA GLY A 148 3.82 -1.77 -5.77
C GLY A 148 3.44 -0.72 -4.75
N TYR A 149 3.88 0.52 -5.01
CA TYR A 149 3.57 1.68 -4.18
C TYR A 149 3.07 2.84 -5.04
N SER A 150 2.16 3.65 -4.49
CA SER A 150 1.84 4.96 -5.06
C SER A 150 2.92 6.00 -4.71
N TYR A 151 2.84 7.17 -5.34
CA TYR A 151 3.46 8.37 -4.79
C TYR A 151 2.86 8.73 -3.43
N ALA A 152 3.56 9.57 -2.67
CA ALA A 152 3.03 10.05 -1.40
C ALA A 152 1.80 10.95 -1.62
N ILE A 153 0.79 10.80 -0.77
CA ILE A 153 -0.50 11.49 -0.82
C ILE A 153 -0.81 12.16 0.52
N ALA A 154 -1.64 13.20 0.44
CA ALA A 154 -2.32 13.79 1.59
C ALA A 154 -3.79 13.37 1.60
N VAL A 155 -4.39 13.35 2.79
CA VAL A 155 -5.82 13.10 2.97
C VAL A 155 -6.43 14.32 3.64
N HIS A 156 -7.50 14.84 3.06
CA HIS A 156 -8.21 16.02 3.56
C HIS A 156 -9.55 15.62 4.16
N GLU A 157 -9.94 16.31 5.23
CA GLU A 157 -11.22 16.09 5.92
C GLU A 157 -12.41 16.27 4.96
N GLY A 158 -13.26 15.24 4.87
CA GLY A 158 -14.48 15.27 4.05
C GLY A 158 -14.25 15.13 2.53
N TYR A 159 -13.01 14.98 2.07
CA TYR A 159 -12.69 14.79 0.64
C TYR A 159 -12.36 13.34 0.31
N THR A 160 -12.51 13.00 -0.98
CA THR A 160 -11.99 11.75 -1.54
C THR A 160 -10.67 12.01 -2.26
N THR A 161 -9.58 11.41 -1.77
CA THR A 161 -8.32 11.31 -2.50
C THR A 161 -8.38 10.08 -3.40
N ASN A 162 -8.30 10.28 -4.72
CA ASN A 162 -8.25 9.19 -5.70
C ASN A 162 -6.81 8.98 -6.18
N THR A 163 -6.28 7.77 -6.03
CA THR A 163 -4.91 7.44 -6.45
C THR A 163 -4.74 5.95 -6.71
N ASN A 164 -4.08 5.61 -7.83
CA ASN A 164 -3.87 4.22 -8.24
C ASN A 164 -2.54 3.69 -7.71
N VAL A 165 -2.46 2.36 -7.57
CA VAL A 165 -1.21 1.65 -7.31
C VAL A 165 -0.86 0.84 -8.55
N VAL A 166 0.35 1.03 -9.06
CA VAL A 166 0.87 0.21 -10.17
C VAL A 166 1.78 -0.86 -9.59
N ILE A 167 1.46 -2.13 -9.85
CA ILE A 167 2.34 -3.26 -9.58
C ILE A 167 3.16 -3.52 -10.86
N LEU A 168 4.48 -3.53 -10.70
CA LEU A 168 5.40 -3.92 -11.77
C LEU A 168 5.49 -5.44 -11.79
N THR A 169 4.83 -6.05 -12.77
CA THR A 169 4.68 -7.50 -12.86
C THR A 169 6.02 -8.19 -13.08
N LEU A 170 6.27 -9.24 -12.30
CA LEU A 170 7.50 -10.03 -12.39
C LEU A 170 7.52 -10.92 -13.66
N PRO A 171 8.71 -11.19 -14.23
CA PRO A 171 8.88 -12.20 -15.26
C PRO A 171 8.42 -13.57 -14.76
N ALA A 172 7.57 -14.24 -15.54
CA ALA A 172 7.09 -15.59 -15.23
C ALA A 172 7.39 -16.61 -16.33
N ASN A 173 7.53 -16.17 -17.59
CA ASN A 173 7.87 -17.03 -18.72
C ASN A 173 8.91 -16.37 -19.62
N ILE A 174 9.75 -17.18 -20.25
CA ILE A 174 10.70 -16.76 -21.28
C ILE A 174 10.66 -17.74 -22.45
N ALA A 175 10.55 -17.21 -23.66
CA ALA A 175 10.71 -17.94 -24.91
C ALA A 175 11.92 -17.39 -25.66
N LEU A 176 12.67 -18.26 -26.34
CA LEU A 176 13.85 -17.89 -27.12
C LEU A 176 13.70 -18.36 -28.56
N SER A 177 14.06 -17.50 -29.50
CA SER A 177 14.02 -17.79 -30.93
C SER A 177 15.22 -17.18 -31.64
N ALA A 178 15.52 -17.69 -32.83
CA ALA A 178 16.52 -17.13 -33.74
C ALA A 178 15.85 -16.87 -35.10
N ASP A 179 16.20 -15.75 -35.75
CA ASP A 179 15.75 -15.48 -37.12
C ASP A 179 16.33 -16.49 -38.13
N ASN A 180 17.53 -17.01 -37.85
CA ASN A 180 18.19 -18.04 -38.60
C ASN A 180 18.96 -19.00 -37.66
N GLN A 181 18.65 -20.30 -37.74
CA GLN A 181 19.33 -21.34 -36.96
C GLN A 181 20.49 -22.01 -37.72
N ASN A 182 20.76 -21.62 -38.96
CA ASN A 182 21.85 -22.17 -39.78
C ASN A 182 22.69 -21.02 -40.36
N ILE A 183 23.90 -20.83 -39.85
CA ILE A 183 24.80 -19.75 -40.30
C ILE A 183 26.08 -20.32 -40.92
N GLN A 184 26.66 -19.60 -41.88
CA GLN A 184 27.90 -20.02 -42.52
C GLN A 184 29.12 -19.70 -41.65
N ALA A 185 30.12 -20.58 -41.66
CA ALA A 185 31.43 -20.40 -41.03
C ALA A 185 32.35 -19.44 -41.83
N ASP A 186 31.82 -18.31 -42.30
CA ASP A 186 32.51 -17.34 -43.17
C ASP A 186 33.18 -16.16 -42.41
N GLY A 187 33.06 -16.14 -41.07
CA GLY A 187 33.56 -15.07 -40.20
C GLY A 187 32.71 -13.79 -40.18
N THR A 188 31.59 -13.74 -40.90
CA THR A 188 30.74 -12.54 -41.07
C THR A 188 29.24 -12.78 -40.90
N SER A 189 28.77 -13.99 -41.16
CA SER A 189 27.38 -14.42 -41.03
C SER A 189 26.93 -14.33 -39.56
N THR A 190 25.73 -13.82 -39.35
CA THR A 190 25.12 -13.65 -38.03
C THR A 190 23.64 -14.02 -38.04
N ALA A 191 23.12 -14.37 -36.87
CA ALA A 191 21.71 -14.56 -36.59
C ALA A 191 21.29 -13.66 -35.41
N THR A 192 20.08 -13.10 -35.49
CA THR A 192 19.46 -12.39 -34.38
C THR A 192 18.77 -13.38 -33.46
N ILE A 193 19.15 -13.36 -32.19
CA ILE A 193 18.54 -14.15 -31.12
C ILE A 193 17.61 -13.24 -30.34
N THR A 194 16.34 -13.62 -30.23
CA THR A 194 15.30 -12.82 -29.57
C THR A 194 14.66 -13.61 -28.43
N ALA A 195 14.78 -13.08 -27.22
CA ALA A 195 14.04 -13.51 -26.05
C ALA A 195 12.72 -12.72 -25.96
N TYR A 196 11.61 -13.41 -25.73
CA TYR A 196 10.32 -12.82 -25.39
C TYR A 196 9.93 -13.24 -23.97
N VAL A 197 9.70 -12.26 -23.11
CA VAL A 197 9.48 -12.43 -21.68
C VAL A 197 8.08 -11.92 -21.33
N THR A 198 7.31 -12.76 -20.65
CA THR A 198 5.95 -12.41 -20.21
C THR A 198 5.78 -12.61 -18.70
N ASP A 199 4.83 -11.88 -18.15
CA ASP A 199 4.35 -12.07 -16.78
C ASP A 199 3.49 -13.34 -16.64
N SER A 200 2.94 -13.54 -15.44
CA SER A 200 2.12 -14.69 -15.08
C SER A 200 0.76 -14.75 -15.78
N MET A 201 0.31 -13.66 -16.39
CA MET A 201 -0.92 -13.62 -17.21
C MET A 201 -0.64 -13.77 -18.71
N GLY A 202 0.63 -13.86 -19.10
CA GLY A 202 1.03 -13.90 -20.51
C GLY A 202 1.12 -12.53 -21.17
N ASN A 203 1.08 -11.43 -20.42
CA ASN A 203 1.35 -10.10 -20.96
C ASN A 203 2.86 -9.85 -21.04
N PRO A 204 3.35 -9.04 -22.00
CA PRO A 204 4.75 -8.63 -22.02
C PRO A 204 5.16 -7.99 -20.70
N VAL A 205 6.36 -8.30 -20.21
CA VAL A 205 6.93 -7.60 -19.06
C VAL A 205 7.28 -6.14 -19.40
N ILE A 206 7.32 -5.29 -18.38
CA ILE A 206 7.74 -3.89 -18.50
C ILE A 206 9.13 -3.77 -19.13
N ASP A 207 9.40 -2.61 -19.74
CA ASP A 207 10.72 -2.26 -20.23
C ASP A 207 11.77 -2.24 -19.09
N GLY A 208 12.99 -2.67 -19.41
CA GLY A 208 14.14 -2.54 -18.53
C GLY A 208 14.54 -3.78 -17.74
N TYR A 209 13.81 -4.90 -17.84
CA TYR A 209 14.32 -6.18 -17.34
C TYR A 209 15.56 -6.62 -18.12
N THR A 210 16.66 -6.87 -17.42
CA THR A 210 17.92 -7.35 -18.01
C THR A 210 17.88 -8.86 -18.25
N ILE A 211 18.08 -9.27 -19.49
CA ILE A 211 18.20 -10.66 -19.91
C ILE A 211 19.68 -10.96 -20.17
N THR A 212 20.17 -12.05 -19.58
CA THR A 212 21.53 -12.54 -19.82
C THR A 212 21.50 -13.61 -20.90
N PHE A 213 22.17 -13.36 -22.01
CA PHE A 213 22.39 -14.34 -23.07
C PHE A 213 23.77 -14.96 -22.89
N SER A 214 23.87 -16.28 -22.98
CA SER A 214 25.14 -17.01 -22.91
C SER A 214 25.20 -18.13 -23.95
N GLN A 215 26.39 -18.45 -24.41
CA GLN A 215 26.63 -19.57 -25.34
C GLN A 215 27.33 -20.73 -24.64
N THR A 216 26.98 -21.97 -24.99
CA THR A 216 27.57 -23.15 -24.36
C THR A 216 28.90 -23.58 -24.98
N ASN A 217 29.09 -23.35 -26.28
CA ASN A 217 30.33 -23.65 -26.98
C ASN A 217 31.20 -22.39 -27.06
N THR A 218 32.34 -22.40 -26.38
CA THR A 218 33.31 -21.30 -26.33
C THR A 218 34.63 -21.64 -27.01
N SER A 219 34.68 -22.72 -27.80
CA SER A 219 35.84 -23.07 -28.61
C SER A 219 36.17 -21.97 -29.61
N ALA A 220 37.47 -21.77 -29.89
CA ALA A 220 37.92 -20.78 -30.84
C ALA A 220 37.27 -21.00 -32.22
N GLY A 221 36.69 -19.93 -32.78
CA GLY A 221 36.00 -19.96 -34.08
C GLY A 221 34.55 -20.43 -34.04
N ALA A 222 34.01 -20.91 -32.91
CA ALA A 222 32.62 -21.41 -32.80
C ALA A 222 31.56 -20.30 -32.66
N GLY A 223 31.91 -19.08 -33.06
CA GLY A 223 31.08 -17.88 -32.95
C GLY A 223 31.08 -17.23 -31.57
N LEU A 224 30.58 -16.00 -31.52
CA LEU A 224 30.45 -15.18 -30.32
C LEU A 224 29.12 -14.41 -30.34
N LEU A 225 28.69 -13.98 -29.16
CA LEU A 225 27.55 -13.08 -28.98
C LEU A 225 27.98 -11.61 -29.10
N ALA A 226 27.04 -10.75 -29.47
CA ALA A 226 27.19 -9.30 -29.44
C ALA A 226 25.84 -8.58 -29.26
N PRO A 227 25.81 -7.33 -28.77
CA PRO A 227 24.62 -6.49 -28.83
C PRO A 227 24.07 -6.39 -30.27
N VAL A 228 22.74 -6.28 -30.42
CA VAL A 228 22.11 -6.26 -31.75
C VAL A 228 22.60 -5.12 -32.66
N SER A 229 23.01 -4.00 -32.07
CA SER A 229 23.58 -2.84 -32.79
C SER A 229 25.06 -3.00 -33.16
N SER A 230 25.75 -4.02 -32.65
CA SER A 230 27.16 -4.25 -32.92
C SER A 230 27.39 -4.83 -34.33
N SER A 231 28.52 -4.44 -34.93
CA SER A 231 29.08 -5.04 -36.15
C SER A 231 30.24 -5.99 -35.88
N SER A 232 30.64 -6.14 -34.62
CA SER A 232 31.77 -6.96 -34.17
C SER A 232 31.35 -7.90 -33.04
N PRO A 233 31.97 -9.08 -32.91
CA PRO A 233 31.72 -9.98 -31.79
C PRO A 233 32.17 -9.34 -30.46
N ASP A 234 31.48 -9.66 -29.38
CA ASP A 234 31.78 -9.16 -28.02
C ASP A 234 32.36 -10.28 -27.15
N GLY A 235 31.55 -11.30 -26.83
CA GLY A 235 31.96 -12.37 -25.92
C GLY A 235 31.01 -13.55 -25.88
N SER A 236 31.25 -14.47 -24.95
CA SER A 236 30.40 -15.64 -24.72
C SER A 236 29.14 -15.35 -23.89
N THR A 237 29.05 -14.14 -23.31
CA THR A 237 27.91 -13.67 -22.52
C THR A 237 27.66 -12.20 -22.86
N VAL A 238 26.40 -11.85 -23.17
CA VAL A 238 25.96 -10.48 -23.47
C VAL A 238 24.60 -10.26 -22.81
N THR A 239 24.34 -9.04 -22.34
CA THR A 239 23.02 -8.67 -21.79
C THR A 239 22.25 -7.76 -22.74
N ALA A 240 20.93 -7.86 -22.70
CA ALA A 240 20.02 -6.91 -23.33
C ALA A 240 18.83 -6.64 -22.43
N THR A 241 18.30 -5.42 -22.47
CA THR A 241 17.10 -5.06 -21.72
C THR A 241 15.84 -5.28 -22.55
N THR A 242 14.76 -5.68 -21.87
CA THR A 242 13.46 -5.84 -22.51
C THR A 242 12.90 -4.50 -22.96
N ARG A 243 12.24 -4.51 -24.11
CA ARG A 243 11.34 -3.47 -24.60
C ARG A 243 10.08 -4.14 -25.14
N ASN A 244 8.93 -3.83 -24.54
CA ASN A 244 7.66 -4.50 -24.79
C ASN A 244 7.78 -6.04 -24.70
N GLY A 245 8.45 -6.52 -23.66
CA GLY A 245 8.75 -7.94 -23.44
C GLY A 245 9.89 -8.54 -24.27
N TYR A 246 10.45 -7.84 -25.27
CA TYR A 246 11.50 -8.40 -26.13
C TYR A 246 12.90 -7.92 -25.76
N ALA A 247 13.87 -8.81 -25.71
CA ALA A 247 15.30 -8.51 -25.65
C ALA A 247 16.03 -9.26 -26.77
N SER A 248 17.04 -8.67 -27.40
CA SER A 248 17.71 -9.32 -28.54
C SER A 248 19.21 -9.07 -28.59
N VAL A 249 19.94 -10.07 -29.07
CA VAL A 249 21.38 -10.07 -29.30
C VAL A 249 21.68 -10.69 -30.67
N LYS A 250 22.91 -10.58 -31.14
CA LYS A 250 23.42 -11.33 -32.29
C LYS A 250 24.27 -12.49 -31.83
N PHE A 251 24.24 -13.58 -32.58
CA PHE A 251 25.22 -14.66 -32.53
C PHE A 251 25.84 -14.84 -33.93
N GLY A 252 27.15 -15.04 -34.04
CA GLY A 252 27.79 -15.30 -35.32
C GLY A 252 29.30 -15.12 -35.33
N TRP A 253 29.84 -14.66 -36.46
CA TRP A 253 31.30 -14.53 -36.71
C TRP A 253 32.05 -15.85 -36.54
N ALA A 254 31.38 -16.96 -36.81
CA ALA A 254 31.99 -18.28 -36.71
C ALA A 254 32.90 -18.56 -37.92
N THR A 255 33.97 -19.32 -37.71
CA THR A 255 34.96 -19.71 -38.73
C THR A 255 35.22 -21.21 -38.76
N VAL A 256 34.54 -21.98 -37.91
CA VAL A 256 34.58 -23.45 -37.89
C VAL A 256 33.17 -24.01 -37.83
N GLU A 257 32.96 -25.18 -38.42
CA GLU A 257 31.75 -25.96 -38.24
C GLU A 257 31.54 -26.34 -36.77
N ALA A 258 30.34 -26.08 -36.26
CA ALA A 258 29.98 -26.33 -34.88
C ALA A 258 28.45 -26.31 -34.70
N THR A 259 28.00 -26.74 -33.53
CA THR A 259 26.67 -26.36 -33.02
C THR A 259 26.89 -25.60 -31.72
N ASN A 260 26.15 -24.51 -31.53
CA ASN A 260 26.17 -23.71 -30.32
C ASN A 260 24.77 -23.58 -29.75
N THR A 261 24.60 -23.86 -28.46
CA THR A 261 23.35 -23.62 -27.76
C THR A 261 23.44 -22.24 -27.11
N ILE A 262 22.54 -21.35 -27.51
CA ILE A 262 22.36 -20.05 -26.88
C ILE A 262 21.28 -20.16 -25.82
N ARG A 263 21.56 -19.67 -24.62
CA ARG A 263 20.63 -19.58 -23.50
C ARG A 263 20.29 -18.14 -23.22
N ALA A 264 19.05 -17.88 -22.82
CA ALA A 264 18.61 -16.61 -22.28
C ALA A 264 18.07 -16.85 -20.87
N GLU A 265 18.51 -16.05 -19.91
CA GLU A 265 18.22 -16.22 -18.49
C GLU A 265 17.77 -14.91 -17.84
N ILE A 266 16.77 -15.00 -16.97
CA ILE A 266 16.33 -13.93 -16.07
C ILE A 266 15.79 -14.53 -14.77
N ASN A 267 16.30 -14.09 -13.64
CA ASN A 267 16.00 -14.69 -12.33
C ASN A 267 16.23 -16.22 -12.36
N SER A 268 15.18 -17.02 -12.14
CA SER A 268 15.20 -18.48 -12.25
C SER A 268 14.68 -19.03 -13.59
N LEU A 269 14.26 -18.15 -14.51
CA LEU A 269 13.74 -18.53 -15.82
C LEU A 269 14.89 -18.70 -16.82
N SER A 270 14.78 -19.72 -17.66
CA SER A 270 15.72 -19.94 -18.76
C SER A 270 15.03 -20.51 -20.00
N ALA A 271 15.51 -20.13 -21.18
CA ALA A 271 15.16 -20.73 -22.46
C ALA A 271 16.42 -20.91 -23.31
N ARG A 272 16.36 -21.81 -24.29
CA ARG A 272 17.50 -22.10 -25.17
C ARG A 272 17.11 -22.25 -26.62
N VAL A 273 18.06 -22.00 -27.51
CA VAL A 273 17.96 -22.22 -28.95
C VAL A 273 19.31 -22.72 -29.46
N ASP A 274 19.29 -23.71 -30.37
CA ASP A 274 20.50 -24.22 -31.00
C ASP A 274 20.72 -23.52 -32.35
N ILE A 275 21.98 -23.17 -32.62
CA ILE A 275 22.44 -22.64 -33.90
C ILE A 275 23.46 -23.62 -34.50
N HIS A 276 23.19 -24.06 -35.72
CA HIS A 276 24.10 -24.88 -36.52
C HIS A 276 24.98 -23.98 -37.38
N ILE A 277 26.28 -24.22 -37.33
CA ILE A 277 27.28 -23.53 -38.13
C ILE A 277 27.80 -24.51 -39.18
N THR A 278 27.68 -24.16 -40.45
CA THR A 278 28.06 -24.99 -41.60
C THR A 278 29.12 -24.29 -42.46
N LEU A 279 29.98 -25.05 -43.16
CA LEU A 279 30.93 -24.49 -44.14
C LEU A 279 30.24 -23.87 -45.37
#